data_AF-A0A150AHR6-F1
#
_entry.id   AF-A0A150AHR6-F1
#
_cell.length_a   1.000
_cell.length_b   1.000
_cell.length_c   1.000
_cell.angle_alpha   90.00
_cell.angle_beta   90.00
_cell.angle_gamma   90.00
#
_symmetry.space_group_name_H-M   'P 1'
#
loop_
_entity.id
_entity.type
_entity.pdbx_description
1 polymer ?
#
loop_
_entity_poly.entity_id
_entity_poly.type
_entity_poly.pdbx_seq_one_letter_code
_entity_poly.pdbx_strand_id
1 'polypeptide(L)'
;MKNTIIFLFGNRDLQIDNMYKASDITDKGEKIIESYFEIQNDGKERVVKKNLRAEGITFLDISQKVFDAYADMEDAIRFPMVEKTLEYLDAKSNDTKLVFCTSSQEPKHIQDSFYFGEVALKFFKNKGFEAEHSPFSLNPNDFEGLVTYFSELFTKQKSGVGNLYISNSGGTPNMRAASHFAGIFRGYHYLNITGISGEVNVTSFDKQEGLILSQIVDQMLSVYDYEGILQLPVSEVVKEKCREALSYYNLDTDYITQHEKYQDRAIKAIELIYGNLVVCVKQGRYADVIGRIYRLEEAIWQYLFYKKLKEDDLINDSDKVWRVDSKGKGKFDRKFEKTDSDRSCKDSVLESNYPEHFAYQDINGRKQLMFTKFEKLSTGIGKSLYYFLNKSLEINSTVCDFYSNLNNGYDKDLNHFGNLRNKSLLGHGFKGVSKEDIEKITGNISSFMQQQQAIVEEVIDGDVVMIFDNMNAEIYALLK
;
A
#
# COMPACT_ATOMS: atom_id res chain seq x y z
N MET A 1 -19.63 -0.27 -24.35
CA MET A 1 -20.06 -0.12 -22.94
C MET A 1 -20.79 1.20 -22.82
N LYS A 2 -21.84 1.29 -22.01
CA LYS A 2 -22.63 2.53 -21.91
C LYS A 2 -21.88 3.57 -21.09
N ASN A 3 -21.80 4.81 -21.57
CA ASN A 3 -21.27 5.94 -20.80
C ASN A 3 -22.37 6.51 -19.90
N THR A 4 -22.01 7.01 -18.71
CA THR A 4 -22.92 7.78 -17.86
C THR A 4 -22.36 9.16 -17.64
N ILE A 5 -23.21 10.19 -17.79
CA ILE A 5 -22.85 11.58 -17.55
C ILE A 5 -23.77 12.14 -16.48
N ILE A 6 -23.18 12.64 -15.39
CA ILE A 6 -23.88 13.27 -14.28
C ILE A 6 -23.78 14.78 -14.44
N PHE A 7 -24.92 15.46 -14.45
CA PHE A 7 -25.02 16.92 -14.54
C PHE A 7 -25.48 17.51 -13.22
N LEU A 8 -24.73 18.50 -12.74
CA LEU A 8 -25.14 19.33 -11.62
C LEU A 8 -25.90 20.54 -12.16
N PHE A 9 -27.13 20.74 -11.68
CA PHE A 9 -27.96 21.85 -12.10
C PHE A 9 -28.13 22.90 -11.01
N GLY A 10 -28.06 24.16 -11.43
CA GLY A 10 -28.40 25.35 -10.68
C GLY A 10 -29.51 26.14 -11.36
N ASN A 11 -30.00 27.16 -10.68
CA ASN A 11 -31.13 27.96 -11.13
C ASN A 11 -30.84 28.91 -12.32
N ARG A 12 -29.65 28.84 -12.92
CA ARG A 12 -29.26 29.61 -14.11
C ARG A 12 -29.03 28.75 -15.35
N ASP A 13 -29.18 27.44 -15.21
CA ASP A 13 -28.92 26.51 -16.30
C ASP A 13 -30.15 26.30 -17.21
N LEU A 14 -31.34 26.80 -16.80
CA LEU A 14 -32.54 26.85 -17.64
C LEU A 14 -32.46 28.05 -18.58
N GLN A 15 -32.41 27.76 -19.88
CA GLN A 15 -32.26 28.77 -20.91
C GLN A 15 -33.24 28.57 -22.06
N ILE A 16 -33.58 29.67 -22.71
CA ILE A 16 -34.45 29.71 -23.88
C ILE A 16 -33.64 30.29 -25.04
N ASP A 17 -33.72 29.67 -26.21
CA ASP A 17 -33.11 30.17 -27.44
C ASP A 17 -33.65 31.57 -27.74
N ASN A 18 -32.80 32.59 -27.98
CA ASN A 18 -33.32 33.91 -28.33
C ASN A 18 -33.78 34.01 -29.79
N MET A 19 -33.50 32.99 -30.62
CA MET A 19 -33.82 32.92 -32.04
C MET A 19 -35.00 31.97 -32.37
N TYR A 20 -35.82 31.56 -31.40
CA TYR A 20 -37.04 30.80 -31.72
C TYR A 20 -37.93 31.61 -32.67
N LYS A 21 -38.58 30.96 -33.64
CA LYS A 21 -39.60 31.65 -34.44
C LYS A 21 -40.89 31.68 -33.63
N ALA A 22 -41.66 32.77 -33.75
CA ALA A 22 -42.99 32.83 -33.14
C ALA A 22 -43.93 31.71 -33.63
N SER A 23 -43.64 31.09 -34.78
CA SER A 23 -44.35 29.90 -35.27
C SER A 23 -44.06 28.62 -34.49
N ASP A 24 -42.98 28.59 -33.71
CA ASP A 24 -42.44 27.39 -33.06
C ASP A 24 -42.89 27.29 -31.59
N ILE A 25 -43.64 28.30 -31.10
CA ILE A 25 -44.21 28.33 -29.75
C ILE A 25 -45.66 28.82 -29.80
N THR A 26 -46.47 28.42 -28.82
CA THR A 26 -47.85 28.94 -28.69
C THR A 26 -47.86 30.29 -27.97
N ASP A 27 -48.94 31.07 -28.11
CA ASP A 27 -49.15 32.33 -27.36
C ASP A 27 -48.92 32.18 -25.84
N LYS A 28 -49.20 30.99 -25.30
CA LYS A 28 -48.97 30.66 -23.89
C LYS A 28 -47.48 30.55 -23.58
N GLY A 29 -46.71 29.88 -24.42
CA GLY A 29 -45.26 29.78 -24.31
C GLY A 29 -44.58 31.15 -24.45
N GLU A 30 -45.01 31.96 -25.41
CA GLU A 30 -44.47 33.31 -25.64
C GLU A 30 -44.67 34.21 -24.41
N LYS A 31 -45.87 34.21 -23.82
CA LYS A 31 -46.16 34.94 -22.59
C LYS A 31 -45.26 34.54 -21.43
N ILE A 32 -44.94 33.24 -21.28
CA ILE A 32 -44.03 32.76 -20.23
C ILE A 32 -42.63 33.31 -20.46
N ILE A 33 -42.13 33.24 -21.71
CA ILE A 33 -40.78 33.71 -22.06
C ILE A 33 -40.65 35.22 -21.81
N GLU A 34 -41.58 36.03 -22.32
CA GLU A 34 -41.55 37.48 -22.14
C GLU A 34 -41.67 37.91 -20.67
N SER A 35 -42.48 37.19 -19.90
CA SER A 35 -42.72 37.51 -18.49
C SER A 35 -41.50 37.19 -17.63
N TYR A 36 -40.84 36.05 -17.86
CA TYR A 36 -39.88 35.50 -16.90
C TYR A 36 -38.43 35.46 -17.36
N PHE A 37 -38.15 35.65 -18.65
CA PHE A 37 -36.80 35.54 -19.19
C PHE A 37 -36.31 36.89 -19.77
N GLU A 38 -35.01 37.15 -19.63
CA GLU A 38 -34.30 38.30 -20.19
C GLU A 38 -33.14 37.85 -21.06
N ILE A 39 -32.81 38.65 -22.07
CA ILE A 39 -31.71 38.38 -22.99
C ILE A 39 -30.39 38.45 -22.22
N GLN A 40 -29.55 37.41 -22.34
CA GLN A 40 -28.21 37.39 -21.79
C GLN A 40 -27.29 38.36 -22.54
N ASN A 41 -26.20 38.81 -21.91
CA ASN A 41 -25.29 39.80 -22.49
C ASN A 41 -24.67 39.38 -23.86
N ASP A 42 -24.63 38.08 -24.17
CA ASP A 42 -24.16 37.56 -25.47
C ASP A 42 -25.24 37.58 -26.57
N GLY A 43 -26.49 37.89 -26.22
CA GLY A 43 -27.62 38.02 -27.14
C GLY A 43 -28.17 36.71 -27.70
N LYS A 44 -27.58 35.56 -27.38
CA LYS A 44 -27.93 34.26 -27.99
C LYS A 44 -29.04 33.54 -27.23
N GLU A 45 -29.04 33.66 -25.93
CA GLU A 45 -29.93 32.92 -25.03
C GLU A 45 -30.67 33.90 -24.11
N ARG A 46 -31.84 33.49 -23.64
CA ARG A 46 -32.57 34.16 -22.57
C ARG A 46 -32.44 33.36 -21.28
N VAL A 47 -32.14 34.05 -20.20
CA VAL A 47 -32.01 33.50 -18.85
C VAL A 47 -33.14 34.01 -17.96
N VAL A 48 -33.40 33.33 -16.85
CA VAL A 48 -34.41 33.80 -15.88
C VAL A 48 -34.04 35.18 -15.32
N LYS A 49 -34.99 36.12 -15.38
CA LYS A 49 -34.83 37.51 -14.90
C LYS A 49 -34.38 37.55 -13.45
N LYS A 50 -33.34 38.34 -13.16
CA LYS A 50 -32.77 38.45 -11.79
C LYS A 50 -33.71 39.12 -10.78
N ASN A 51 -34.59 40.03 -11.22
CA ASN A 51 -35.40 40.89 -10.34
C ASN A 51 -36.76 40.30 -9.94
N LEU A 52 -37.12 39.10 -10.41
CA LEU A 52 -38.43 38.49 -10.14
C LEU A 52 -38.70 38.19 -8.66
N ARG A 53 -37.64 38.14 -7.84
CA ARG A 53 -37.79 38.01 -6.38
C ARG A 53 -38.50 39.19 -5.73
N ALA A 54 -38.35 40.40 -6.27
CA ALA A 54 -39.03 41.58 -5.76
C ALA A 54 -40.56 41.51 -5.98
N GLU A 55 -40.99 40.67 -6.92
CA GLU A 55 -42.40 40.42 -7.27
C GLU A 55 -42.97 39.16 -6.58
N GLY A 56 -42.20 38.53 -5.69
CA GLY A 56 -42.60 37.30 -4.98
C GLY A 56 -42.58 36.04 -5.84
N ILE A 57 -42.03 36.09 -7.06
CA ILE A 57 -41.97 34.96 -7.99
C ILE A 57 -40.64 34.23 -7.81
N THR A 58 -40.72 32.93 -7.56
CA THR A 58 -39.56 32.08 -7.27
C THR A 58 -39.08 31.32 -8.51
N PHE A 59 -37.84 30.82 -8.49
CA PHE A 59 -37.34 29.98 -9.59
C PHE A 59 -38.13 28.65 -9.68
N LEU A 60 -38.58 28.14 -8.54
CA LEU A 60 -39.45 26.97 -8.47
C LEU A 60 -40.77 27.22 -9.22
N ASP A 61 -41.39 28.39 -9.04
CA ASP A 61 -42.63 28.75 -9.76
C ASP A 61 -42.42 28.86 -11.26
N ILE A 62 -41.31 29.49 -11.68
CA ILE A 62 -40.97 29.69 -13.09
C ILE A 62 -40.71 28.34 -13.76
N SER A 63 -39.89 27.49 -13.14
CA SER A 63 -39.57 26.16 -13.67
C SER A 63 -40.80 25.24 -13.70
N GLN A 64 -41.71 25.32 -12.72
CA GLN A 64 -43.01 24.64 -12.78
C GLN A 64 -43.85 25.11 -13.98
N LYS A 65 -43.94 26.43 -14.22
CA LYS A 65 -44.69 26.97 -15.36
C LYS A 65 -44.13 26.50 -16.69
N VAL A 66 -42.80 26.46 -16.82
CA VAL A 66 -42.13 25.92 -18.02
C VAL A 66 -42.42 24.42 -18.16
N PHE A 67 -42.41 23.65 -17.08
CA PHE A 67 -42.77 22.24 -17.09
C PHE A 67 -44.22 22.00 -17.54
N ASP A 68 -45.18 22.76 -17.00
CA ASP A 68 -46.60 22.68 -17.35
C ASP A 68 -46.88 23.13 -18.79
N ALA A 69 -46.03 24.00 -19.33
CA ALA A 69 -46.08 24.49 -20.71
C ALA A 69 -45.03 23.82 -21.61
N TYR A 70 -44.47 22.67 -21.22
CA TYR A 70 -43.35 22.07 -21.96
C TYR A 70 -43.67 21.86 -23.46
N ALA A 71 -44.85 21.31 -23.77
CA ALA A 71 -45.24 21.05 -25.15
C ALA A 71 -45.43 22.33 -25.98
N ASP A 72 -45.69 23.46 -25.31
CA ASP A 72 -45.83 24.78 -25.93
C ASP A 72 -44.47 25.45 -26.20
N MET A 73 -43.38 24.94 -25.61
CA MET A 73 -42.08 25.61 -25.51
C MET A 73 -40.89 24.72 -25.90
N GLU A 74 -41.10 23.43 -26.20
CA GLU A 74 -40.05 22.42 -26.40
C GLU A 74 -38.96 22.88 -27.38
N ASP A 75 -39.35 23.43 -28.52
CA ASP A 75 -38.43 23.88 -29.57
C ASP A 75 -37.60 25.11 -29.18
N ALA A 76 -38.03 25.86 -28.16
CA ALA A 76 -37.33 27.03 -27.65
C ALA A 76 -36.42 26.71 -26.45
N ILE A 77 -36.63 25.59 -25.76
CA ILE A 77 -35.84 25.21 -24.58
C ILE A 77 -34.43 24.75 -25.02
N ARG A 78 -33.40 25.21 -24.30
CA ARG A 78 -32.00 24.84 -24.54
C ARG A 78 -31.31 24.38 -23.26
N PHE A 79 -30.33 23.51 -23.44
CA PHE A 79 -29.46 23.04 -22.35
C PHE A 79 -28.00 23.15 -22.78
N PRO A 80 -27.46 24.37 -22.96
CA PRO A 80 -26.20 24.56 -23.66
C PRO A 80 -25.03 23.82 -23.01
N MET A 81 -25.05 23.70 -21.68
CA MET A 81 -24.02 22.97 -20.94
C MET A 81 -24.11 21.45 -21.13
N VAL A 82 -25.32 20.90 -21.20
CA VAL A 82 -25.53 19.48 -21.49
C VAL A 82 -25.15 19.22 -22.94
N GLU A 83 -25.64 20.03 -23.87
CA GLU A 83 -25.42 19.87 -25.31
C GLU A 83 -23.94 19.96 -25.67
N LYS A 84 -23.19 20.94 -25.15
CA LYS A 84 -21.72 21.03 -25.33
C LYS A 84 -20.98 19.84 -24.74
N THR A 85 -21.43 19.33 -23.60
CA THR A 85 -20.84 18.12 -23.00
C THR A 85 -21.05 16.90 -23.90
N LEU A 86 -22.25 16.74 -24.45
CA LEU A 86 -22.58 15.65 -25.36
C LEU A 86 -21.78 15.75 -26.67
N GLU A 87 -21.67 16.96 -27.23
CA GLU A 87 -20.88 17.24 -28.43
C GLU A 87 -19.40 16.89 -28.21
N TYR A 88 -18.81 17.37 -27.12
CA TYR A 88 -17.41 17.12 -26.79
C TYR A 88 -17.07 15.62 -26.66
N LEU A 89 -18.01 14.84 -26.12
CA LEU A 89 -17.83 13.40 -25.92
C LEU A 89 -18.26 12.53 -27.13
N ASP A 90 -18.75 13.12 -28.23
CA ASP A 90 -19.45 12.40 -29.32
C ASP A 90 -20.54 11.45 -28.77
N ALA A 91 -21.26 11.90 -27.74
CA ALA A 91 -22.20 11.07 -26.99
C ALA A 91 -23.47 10.77 -27.81
N LYS A 92 -23.82 9.48 -27.92
CA LYS A 92 -24.97 9.03 -28.71
C LYS A 92 -26.08 8.53 -27.79
N SER A 93 -27.32 8.72 -28.22
CA SER A 93 -28.49 8.39 -27.41
C SER A 93 -28.60 6.90 -27.05
N ASN A 94 -28.11 6.02 -27.92
CA ASN A 94 -28.13 4.57 -27.72
C ASN A 94 -27.02 4.05 -26.76
N ASP A 95 -25.98 4.83 -26.49
CA ASP A 95 -24.83 4.42 -25.68
C ASP A 95 -24.52 5.35 -24.49
N THR A 96 -25.35 6.36 -24.27
CA THR A 96 -25.15 7.34 -23.20
C THR A 96 -26.37 7.43 -22.28
N LYS A 97 -26.11 7.37 -20.97
CA LYS A 97 -27.08 7.64 -19.90
C LYS A 97 -26.81 9.03 -19.31
N LEU A 98 -27.86 9.81 -19.11
CA LEU A 98 -27.80 11.13 -18.48
C LEU A 98 -28.43 11.08 -17.10
N VAL A 99 -27.79 11.70 -16.11
CA VAL A 99 -28.32 11.82 -14.75
C VAL A 99 -28.32 13.28 -14.36
N PHE A 100 -29.49 13.82 -14.05
CA PHE A 100 -29.67 15.23 -13.69
C PHE A 100 -29.83 15.37 -12.18
N CYS A 101 -28.91 16.09 -11.53
CA CYS A 101 -28.92 16.31 -10.08
C CYS A 101 -29.44 17.71 -9.76
N THR A 102 -30.55 17.78 -9.02
CA THR A 102 -31.23 19.05 -8.67
C THR A 102 -31.57 19.11 -7.18
N SER A 103 -31.70 20.31 -6.65
CA SER A 103 -32.18 20.50 -5.29
C SER A 103 -33.72 20.44 -5.22
N SER A 104 -34.22 19.78 -4.18
CA SER A 104 -35.63 19.64 -3.82
C SER A 104 -35.77 19.66 -2.30
N GLN A 105 -35.35 20.77 -1.68
CA GLN A 105 -35.23 20.92 -0.23
C GLN A 105 -36.56 20.69 0.50
N GLU A 106 -36.48 20.21 1.75
CA GLU A 106 -37.63 20.15 2.65
C GLU A 106 -37.35 20.96 3.93
N PRO A 107 -38.04 22.10 4.16
CA PRO A 107 -39.10 22.67 3.32
C PRO A 107 -38.59 23.24 1.99
N LYS A 108 -39.48 23.29 0.98
CA LYS A 108 -39.16 23.80 -0.36
C LYS A 108 -38.53 25.19 -0.32
N HIS A 109 -37.41 25.35 -1.03
CA HIS A 109 -36.70 26.61 -1.16
C HIS A 109 -37.04 27.32 -2.48
N ILE A 110 -37.08 28.65 -2.46
CA ILE A 110 -37.43 29.48 -3.62
C ILE A 110 -36.47 29.33 -4.83
N GLN A 111 -35.31 28.70 -4.64
CA GLN A 111 -34.32 28.43 -5.68
C GLN A 111 -34.24 26.96 -6.07
N ASP A 112 -35.15 26.12 -5.56
CA ASP A 112 -35.13 24.70 -5.89
C ASP A 112 -35.31 24.45 -7.37
N SER A 113 -34.58 23.46 -7.86
CA SER A 113 -34.41 23.17 -9.28
C SER A 113 -35.11 21.88 -9.71
N PHE A 114 -35.98 21.33 -8.86
CA PHE A 114 -36.72 20.11 -9.12
C PHE A 114 -37.41 20.08 -10.50
N TYR A 115 -38.28 21.07 -10.79
CA TYR A 115 -38.98 21.10 -12.09
C TYR A 115 -38.07 21.37 -13.27
N PHE A 116 -36.94 22.05 -13.05
CA PHE A 116 -35.92 22.18 -14.10
C PHE A 116 -35.32 20.82 -14.48
N GLY A 117 -35.05 19.96 -13.49
CA GLY A 117 -34.61 18.58 -13.73
C GLY A 117 -35.66 17.74 -14.48
N GLU A 118 -36.95 17.93 -14.17
CA GLU A 118 -38.05 17.27 -14.89
C GLU A 118 -38.17 17.74 -16.35
N VAL A 119 -37.98 19.05 -16.62
CA VAL A 119 -37.91 19.59 -17.98
C VAL A 119 -36.74 18.97 -18.75
N ALA A 120 -35.55 18.88 -18.14
CA ALA A 120 -34.37 18.24 -18.75
C ALA A 120 -34.61 16.75 -19.05
N LEU A 121 -35.19 16.03 -18.08
CA LEU A 121 -35.53 14.62 -18.20
C LEU A 121 -36.43 14.38 -19.42
N LYS A 122 -37.47 15.21 -19.58
CA LYS A 122 -38.41 15.11 -20.70
C LYS A 122 -37.72 15.44 -22.04
N PHE A 123 -36.95 16.52 -22.08
CA PHE A 123 -36.22 16.96 -23.27
C PHE A 123 -35.27 15.91 -23.82
N PHE A 124 -34.43 15.32 -22.98
CA PHE A 124 -33.45 14.35 -23.46
C PHE A 124 -34.04 12.97 -23.73
N LYS A 125 -35.13 12.57 -23.05
CA LYS A 125 -35.89 11.37 -23.41
C LYS A 125 -36.53 11.49 -24.79
N ASN A 126 -37.07 12.66 -25.14
CA ASN A 126 -37.62 12.92 -26.48
C ASN A 126 -36.54 12.88 -27.57
N LYS A 127 -35.29 13.24 -27.22
CA LYS A 127 -34.11 13.05 -28.09
C LYS A 127 -33.54 11.62 -28.07
N GLY A 128 -34.21 10.68 -27.40
CA GLY A 128 -33.88 9.26 -27.39
C GLY A 128 -32.83 8.82 -26.37
N PHE A 129 -32.32 9.71 -25.52
CA PHE A 129 -31.34 9.34 -24.47
C PHE A 129 -32.02 8.55 -23.33
N GLU A 130 -31.28 7.64 -22.72
CA GLU A 130 -31.64 7.18 -21.38
C GLU A 130 -31.33 8.30 -20.39
N ALA A 131 -32.35 8.82 -19.69
CA ALA A 131 -32.18 9.88 -18.72
C ALA A 131 -32.88 9.58 -17.39
N GLU A 132 -32.24 9.97 -16.29
CA GLU A 132 -32.71 9.85 -14.91
C GLU A 132 -32.64 11.21 -14.21
N HIS A 133 -33.67 11.53 -13.42
CA HIS A 133 -33.65 12.70 -12.53
C HIS A 133 -33.35 12.22 -11.10
N SER A 134 -32.35 12.83 -10.46
CA SER A 134 -31.92 12.51 -9.11
C SER A 134 -32.02 13.77 -8.23
N PRO A 135 -33.20 14.06 -7.66
CA PRO A 135 -33.35 15.17 -6.73
C PRO A 135 -32.73 14.84 -5.37
N PHE A 136 -32.20 15.85 -4.67
CA PHE A 136 -31.75 15.74 -3.28
C PHE A 136 -32.50 16.74 -2.38
N SER A 137 -32.88 16.30 -1.17
CA SER A 137 -33.66 17.10 -0.22
C SER A 137 -32.83 17.96 0.73
N LEU A 138 -31.52 17.97 0.55
CA LEU A 138 -30.55 18.69 1.38
C LEU A 138 -30.39 20.14 0.93
N ASN A 139 -29.99 21.00 1.87
CA ASN A 139 -29.59 22.37 1.54
C ASN A 139 -28.36 22.33 0.60
N PRO A 140 -28.36 23.02 -0.56
CA PRO A 140 -27.21 23.08 -1.46
C PRO A 140 -25.94 23.69 -0.86
N ASN A 141 -25.98 24.19 0.37
CA ASN A 141 -24.84 24.62 1.16
C ASN A 141 -24.36 23.59 2.20
N ASP A 142 -25.11 22.51 2.45
CA ASP A 142 -24.72 21.41 3.32
C ASP A 142 -23.69 20.51 2.63
N PHE A 143 -22.42 20.87 2.79
CA PHE A 143 -21.32 20.18 2.12
C PHE A 143 -21.21 18.70 2.51
N GLU A 144 -21.36 18.35 3.78
CA GLU A 144 -21.25 16.97 4.27
C GLU A 144 -22.37 16.09 3.72
N GLY A 145 -23.61 16.58 3.79
CA GLY A 145 -24.76 15.90 3.19
C GLY A 145 -24.60 15.71 1.69
N LEU A 146 -24.10 16.73 0.97
CA LEU A 146 -23.84 16.64 -0.46
C LEU A 146 -22.75 15.61 -0.81
N VAL A 147 -21.66 15.52 -0.03
CA VAL A 147 -20.62 14.51 -0.24
C VAL A 147 -21.20 13.11 -0.10
N THR A 148 -22.06 12.89 0.90
CA THR A 148 -22.77 11.62 1.11
C THR A 148 -23.66 11.29 -0.09
N TYR A 149 -24.51 12.23 -0.49
CA TYR A 149 -25.40 12.07 -1.64
C TYR A 149 -24.63 11.73 -2.93
N PHE A 150 -23.57 12.46 -3.27
CA PHE A 150 -22.79 12.17 -4.48
C PHE A 150 -22.04 10.84 -4.39
N SER A 151 -21.54 10.46 -3.21
CA SER A 151 -20.88 9.17 -3.02
C SER A 151 -21.82 7.99 -3.27
N GLU A 152 -23.06 8.07 -2.79
CA GLU A 152 -24.11 7.08 -3.03
C GLU A 152 -24.51 7.07 -4.51
N LEU A 153 -24.74 8.25 -5.10
CA LEU A 153 -25.08 8.38 -6.51
C LEU A 153 -24.01 7.76 -7.41
N PHE A 154 -22.74 8.09 -7.20
CA PHE A 154 -21.64 7.54 -8.01
C PHE A 154 -21.54 6.03 -7.87
N THR A 155 -21.78 5.49 -6.67
CA THR A 155 -21.79 4.04 -6.43
C THR A 155 -22.94 3.36 -7.16
N LYS A 156 -24.14 3.95 -7.12
CA LYS A 156 -25.31 3.48 -7.86
C LYS A 156 -25.05 3.46 -9.38
N GLN A 157 -24.43 4.51 -9.91
CA GLN A 157 -24.26 4.67 -11.36
C GLN A 157 -23.05 3.91 -11.92
N LYS A 158 -22.09 3.46 -11.11
CA LYS A 158 -20.90 2.72 -11.57
C LYS A 158 -21.20 1.29 -12.03
N SER A 159 -22.32 0.70 -11.61
CA SER A 159 -22.67 -0.68 -11.95
C SER A 159 -23.00 -0.82 -13.45
N GLY A 160 -22.13 -1.49 -14.22
CA GLY A 160 -22.40 -1.88 -15.62
C GLY A 160 -22.08 -0.82 -16.69
N VAL A 161 -21.33 0.23 -16.34
CA VAL A 161 -20.96 1.31 -17.27
C VAL A 161 -19.47 1.28 -17.65
N GLY A 162 -19.16 1.84 -18.83
CA GLY A 162 -17.79 1.97 -19.32
C GLY A 162 -17.06 3.12 -18.64
N ASN A 163 -17.52 4.35 -18.88
CA ASN A 163 -16.96 5.57 -18.30
C ASN A 163 -18.04 6.36 -17.54
N LEU A 164 -17.64 6.98 -16.42
CA LEU A 164 -18.47 7.92 -15.67
C LEU A 164 -17.87 9.34 -15.78
N TYR A 165 -18.64 10.25 -16.35
CA TYR A 165 -18.29 11.66 -16.50
C TYR A 165 -19.15 12.52 -15.58
N ILE A 166 -18.55 13.58 -15.02
CA ILE A 166 -19.25 14.51 -14.14
C ILE A 166 -19.13 15.90 -14.76
N SER A 167 -20.24 16.41 -15.31
CA SER A 167 -20.33 17.79 -15.77
C SER A 167 -20.49 18.71 -14.57
N ASN A 168 -19.35 19.24 -14.12
CA ASN A 168 -19.25 20.04 -12.91
C ASN A 168 -19.40 21.55 -13.16
N SER A 169 -20.00 21.92 -14.30
CA SER A 169 -20.09 23.32 -14.72
C SER A 169 -21.23 24.05 -14.01
N GLY A 170 -22.34 23.35 -13.75
CA GLY A 170 -23.54 23.89 -13.10
C GLY A 170 -23.57 23.64 -11.58
N GLY A 171 -24.71 23.99 -10.96
CA GLY A 171 -24.89 23.85 -9.51
C GLY A 171 -24.19 24.92 -8.66
N THR A 172 -24.36 24.85 -7.34
CA THR A 172 -23.69 25.76 -6.39
C THR A 172 -22.21 25.42 -6.25
N PRO A 173 -21.34 26.35 -5.80
CA PRO A 173 -19.95 26.04 -5.51
C PRO A 173 -19.77 24.83 -4.57
N ASN A 174 -20.65 24.67 -3.57
CA ASN A 174 -20.60 23.55 -2.63
C ASN A 174 -20.99 22.23 -3.26
N MET A 175 -22.00 22.20 -4.16
CA MET A 175 -22.32 21.00 -4.95
C MET A 175 -21.12 20.57 -5.79
N ARG A 176 -20.46 21.53 -6.44
CA ARG A 176 -19.28 21.24 -7.26
C ARG A 176 -18.13 20.67 -6.46
N ALA A 177 -17.80 21.30 -5.33
CA ALA A 177 -16.77 20.82 -4.42
C ALA A 177 -17.13 19.45 -3.83
N ALA A 178 -18.38 19.24 -3.41
CA ALA A 178 -18.81 17.96 -2.85
C ALA A 178 -18.72 16.82 -3.87
N SER A 179 -19.10 17.07 -5.14
CA SER A 179 -18.96 16.09 -6.22
C SER A 179 -17.50 15.75 -6.54
N HIS A 180 -16.59 16.72 -6.41
CA HIS A 180 -15.15 16.51 -6.50
C HIS A 180 -14.67 15.59 -5.37
N PHE A 181 -14.97 15.95 -4.11
CA PHE A 181 -14.56 15.16 -2.94
C PHE A 181 -15.10 13.72 -2.98
N ALA A 182 -16.35 13.54 -3.39
CA ALA A 182 -16.98 12.22 -3.51
C ALA A 182 -16.35 11.31 -4.58
N GLY A 183 -15.63 11.89 -5.55
CA GLY A 183 -14.99 11.12 -6.63
C GLY A 183 -13.48 10.92 -6.49
N ILE A 184 -12.86 11.41 -5.41
CA ILE A 184 -11.44 11.15 -5.13
C ILE A 184 -11.20 9.62 -5.03
N PHE A 185 -10.12 9.16 -5.66
CA PHE A 185 -9.70 7.76 -5.83
C PHE A 185 -10.67 6.89 -6.62
N ARG A 186 -11.59 7.49 -7.39
CA ARG A 186 -12.54 6.73 -8.22
C ARG A 186 -12.23 6.77 -9.72
N GLY A 187 -11.21 7.54 -10.14
CA GLY A 187 -10.78 7.66 -11.53
C GLY A 187 -11.82 8.33 -12.43
N TYR A 188 -12.60 9.28 -11.89
CA TYR A 188 -13.65 9.97 -12.63
C TYR A 188 -13.13 11.19 -13.38
N HIS A 189 -13.77 11.52 -14.49
CA HIS A 189 -13.45 12.69 -15.30
C HIS A 189 -14.46 13.82 -15.05
N TYR A 190 -13.95 15.00 -14.75
CA TYR A 190 -14.75 16.19 -14.50
C TYR A 190 -14.69 17.14 -15.69
N LEU A 191 -15.86 17.49 -16.22
CA LEU A 191 -16.02 18.33 -17.39
C LEU A 191 -16.47 19.73 -16.94
N ASN A 192 -15.65 20.73 -17.24
CA ASN A 192 -15.86 22.12 -16.89
C ASN A 192 -15.99 22.98 -18.15
N ILE A 193 -17.13 23.63 -18.32
CA ILE A 193 -17.46 24.49 -19.45
C ILE A 193 -17.23 25.93 -19.05
N THR A 194 -16.38 26.60 -19.80
CA THR A 194 -16.10 28.02 -19.61
C THR A 194 -17.26 28.85 -20.15
N GLY A 195 -17.85 29.71 -19.31
CA GLY A 195 -19.07 30.46 -19.67
C GLY A 195 -18.91 31.44 -20.84
N ILE A 196 -17.67 31.90 -21.13
CA ILE A 196 -17.41 32.90 -22.18
C ILE A 196 -17.10 32.24 -23.54
N SER A 197 -16.19 31.27 -23.58
CA SER A 197 -15.80 30.61 -24.85
C SER A 197 -16.62 29.37 -25.15
N GLY A 198 -17.28 28.78 -24.14
CA GLY A 198 -17.95 27.49 -24.30
C GLY A 198 -16.99 26.30 -24.38
N GLU A 199 -15.69 26.52 -24.14
CA GLU A 199 -14.67 25.48 -24.20
C GLU A 199 -14.84 24.51 -23.03
N VAL A 200 -14.77 23.21 -23.33
CA VAL A 200 -14.87 22.11 -22.37
C VAL A 200 -13.46 21.72 -21.93
N ASN A 201 -13.18 21.86 -20.64
CA ASN A 201 -11.94 21.42 -20.00
C ASN A 201 -12.20 20.13 -19.23
N VAL A 202 -11.34 19.13 -19.45
CA VAL A 202 -11.36 17.89 -18.67
C VAL A 202 -10.33 17.99 -17.56
N THR A 203 -10.77 17.78 -16.32
CA THR A 203 -9.89 17.71 -15.16
C THR A 203 -10.05 16.36 -14.45
N SER A 204 -8.97 15.86 -13.88
CA SER A 204 -8.96 14.73 -12.96
C SER A 204 -8.26 15.14 -11.65
N PHE A 205 -8.36 14.29 -10.63
CA PHE A 205 -7.66 14.48 -9.36
C PHE A 205 -6.33 13.74 -9.30
N ASP A 206 -5.84 13.19 -10.41
CA ASP A 206 -4.67 12.29 -10.43
C ASP A 206 -3.45 12.91 -9.74
N LYS A 207 -3.22 14.22 -9.89
CA LYS A 207 -2.12 14.91 -9.23
C LYS A 207 -2.30 15.00 -7.70
N GLN A 208 -3.50 15.35 -7.24
CA GLN A 208 -3.82 15.45 -5.81
C GLN A 208 -3.84 14.06 -5.16
N GLU A 209 -4.43 13.08 -5.85
CA GLU A 209 -4.44 11.67 -5.47
C GLU A 209 -3.02 11.13 -5.37
N GLY A 210 -2.15 11.42 -6.35
CA GLY A 210 -0.74 11.06 -6.32
C GLY A 210 0.01 11.62 -5.12
N LEU A 211 -0.25 12.89 -4.73
CA LEU A 211 0.34 13.49 -3.54
C LEU A 211 -0.12 12.81 -2.25
N ILE A 212 -1.42 12.50 -2.14
CA ILE A 212 -1.97 11.79 -0.97
C ILE A 212 -1.40 10.37 -0.90
N LEU A 213 -1.37 9.64 -2.02
CA LEU A 213 -0.81 8.29 -2.10
C LEU A 213 0.67 8.29 -1.76
N SER A 214 1.45 9.27 -2.25
CA SER A 214 2.87 9.39 -1.91
C SER A 214 3.08 9.54 -0.40
N GLN A 215 2.25 10.32 0.30
CA GLN A 215 2.32 10.46 1.76
C GLN A 215 1.93 9.18 2.50
N ILE A 216 0.87 8.49 2.04
CA ILE A 216 0.46 7.21 2.62
C ILE A 216 1.58 6.17 2.46
N VAL A 217 2.13 6.05 1.25
CA VAL A 217 3.22 5.11 0.97
C VAL A 217 4.48 5.45 1.77
N ASP A 218 4.85 6.72 1.90
CA ASP A 218 5.98 7.14 2.74
C ASP A 218 5.83 6.67 4.20
N GLN A 219 4.62 6.82 4.77
CA GLN A 219 4.33 6.31 6.11
C GLN A 219 4.42 4.78 6.18
N MET A 220 3.94 4.07 5.17
CA MET A 220 4.00 2.60 5.12
C MET A 220 5.43 2.08 4.95
N LEU A 221 6.25 2.74 4.13
CA LEU A 221 7.68 2.42 3.97
C LEU A 221 8.45 2.62 5.27
N SER A 222 8.09 3.63 6.08
CA SER A 222 8.73 3.87 7.39
C SER A 222 8.62 2.69 8.38
N VAL A 223 7.64 1.80 8.15
CA VAL A 223 7.41 0.56 8.90
C VAL A 223 7.50 -0.70 8.02
N TYR A 224 8.03 -0.58 6.80
CA TYR A 224 8.21 -1.68 5.85
C TYR A 224 6.91 -2.46 5.53
N ASP A 225 5.76 -1.78 5.46
CA ASP A 225 4.47 -2.39 5.15
C ASP A 225 4.26 -2.54 3.63
N TYR A 226 5.06 -3.41 3.02
CA TYR A 226 4.98 -3.68 1.58
C TYR A 226 3.67 -4.34 1.17
N GLU A 227 3.08 -5.18 2.03
CA GLU A 227 1.80 -5.84 1.76
C GLU A 227 0.66 -4.83 1.67
N GLY A 228 0.63 -3.84 2.57
CA GLY A 228 -0.36 -2.79 2.52
C GLY A 228 -0.18 -1.87 1.31
N ILE A 229 1.06 -1.57 0.89
CA ILE A 229 1.32 -0.79 -0.33
C ILE A 229 0.76 -1.51 -1.57
N LEU A 230 0.85 -2.85 -1.64
CA LEU A 230 0.27 -3.63 -2.75
C LEU A 230 -1.25 -3.45 -2.90
N GLN A 231 -1.96 -3.09 -1.82
CA GLN A 231 -3.40 -2.85 -1.83
C GLN A 231 -3.78 -1.43 -2.31
N LEU A 232 -2.80 -0.52 -2.42
CA LEU A 232 -3.05 0.84 -2.86
C LEU A 232 -3.11 0.94 -4.40
N PRO A 233 -3.79 1.96 -4.94
CA PRO A 233 -3.82 2.24 -6.37
C PRO A 233 -2.51 2.90 -6.85
N VAL A 234 -1.37 2.27 -6.56
CA VAL A 234 -0.03 2.68 -7.03
C VAL A 234 0.32 2.00 -8.36
N SER A 235 1.36 2.47 -9.03
CA SER A 235 1.83 1.91 -10.31
C SER A 235 2.29 0.45 -10.16
N GLU A 236 2.17 -0.35 -11.22
CA GLU A 236 2.62 -1.75 -11.19
C GLU A 236 4.14 -1.88 -10.97
N VAL A 237 4.93 -0.87 -11.35
CA VAL A 237 6.38 -0.85 -11.08
C VAL A 237 6.65 -0.77 -9.58
N VAL A 238 5.91 0.08 -8.85
CA VAL A 238 5.97 0.14 -7.38
C VAL A 238 5.54 -1.19 -6.77
N LYS A 239 4.45 -1.79 -7.26
CA LYS A 239 4.00 -3.09 -6.75
C LYS A 239 5.02 -4.20 -6.97
N GLU A 240 5.68 -4.23 -8.11
CA GLU A 240 6.71 -5.23 -8.39
C GLU A 240 7.89 -5.10 -7.41
N LYS A 241 8.31 -3.87 -7.10
CA LYS A 241 9.33 -3.64 -6.06
C LYS A 241 8.89 -4.07 -4.68
N CYS A 242 7.62 -3.87 -4.31
CA CYS A 242 7.07 -4.40 -3.06
C CYS A 242 7.07 -5.94 -3.04
N ARG A 243 6.73 -6.62 -4.16
CA ARG A 243 6.81 -8.09 -4.26
C ARG A 243 8.24 -8.58 -4.13
N GLU A 244 9.19 -7.88 -4.75
CA GLU A 244 10.62 -8.15 -4.61
C GLU A 244 11.03 -8.10 -3.13
N ALA A 245 10.67 -7.02 -2.41
CA ALA A 245 10.94 -6.87 -0.99
C ALA A 245 10.34 -8.01 -0.14
N LEU A 246 9.12 -8.43 -0.45
CA LEU A 246 8.46 -9.55 0.24
C LEU A 246 9.13 -10.90 -0.05
N SER A 247 9.64 -11.11 -1.27
CA SER A 247 10.43 -12.29 -1.62
C SER A 247 11.71 -12.36 -0.79
N TYR A 248 12.43 -11.25 -0.61
CA TYR A 248 13.55 -11.15 0.33
C TYR A 248 13.14 -11.44 1.77
N TYR A 249 12.04 -10.84 2.24
CA TYR A 249 11.56 -11.03 3.61
C TYR A 249 11.21 -12.49 3.93
N ASN A 250 10.54 -13.14 2.97
CA ASN A 250 10.10 -14.53 3.08
C ASN A 250 11.20 -15.55 2.77
N LEU A 251 12.40 -15.10 2.38
CA LEU A 251 13.50 -15.95 1.93
C LEU A 251 13.11 -16.82 0.71
N ASP A 252 12.14 -16.35 -0.08
CA ASP A 252 11.67 -17.00 -1.31
C ASP A 252 12.33 -16.35 -2.53
N THR A 253 13.66 -16.30 -2.48
CA THR A 253 14.52 -15.66 -3.47
C THR A 253 15.77 -16.51 -3.70
N ASP A 254 16.31 -16.45 -4.91
CA ASP A 254 17.62 -17.01 -5.24
C ASP A 254 18.79 -16.12 -4.77
N TYR A 255 18.52 -14.99 -4.10
CA TYR A 255 19.52 -14.03 -3.62
C TYR A 255 20.70 -14.69 -2.89
N ILE A 256 20.42 -15.72 -2.08
CA ILE A 256 21.46 -16.48 -1.38
C ILE A 256 22.03 -17.57 -2.29
N THR A 257 21.17 -18.34 -2.96
CA THR A 257 21.58 -19.58 -3.65
C THR A 257 22.26 -19.35 -4.99
N GLN A 258 22.16 -18.16 -5.57
CA GLN A 258 22.85 -17.76 -6.79
C GLN A 258 24.39 -17.72 -6.65
N HIS A 259 24.91 -17.67 -5.41
CA HIS A 259 26.35 -17.65 -5.16
C HIS A 259 26.93 -19.06 -5.04
N GLU A 260 28.06 -19.32 -5.70
CA GLU A 260 28.68 -20.65 -5.74
C GLU A 260 29.40 -21.03 -4.44
N LYS A 261 30.13 -20.09 -3.84
CA LYS A 261 30.96 -20.32 -2.65
C LYS A 261 30.15 -20.17 -1.37
N TYR A 262 30.46 -20.99 -0.36
CA TYR A 262 29.80 -20.95 0.93
C TYR A 262 29.96 -19.59 1.62
N GLN A 263 31.16 -19.01 1.58
CA GLN A 263 31.45 -17.70 2.17
C GLN A 263 30.46 -16.62 1.68
N ASP A 264 30.30 -16.51 0.36
CA ASP A 264 29.42 -15.51 -0.24
C ASP A 264 27.96 -15.75 0.15
N ARG A 265 27.51 -17.03 0.13
CA ARG A 265 26.16 -17.40 0.60
C ARG A 265 25.93 -17.04 2.06
N ALA A 266 26.91 -17.33 2.93
CA ALA A 266 26.82 -17.10 4.37
C ALA A 266 26.72 -15.59 4.68
N ILE A 267 27.55 -14.77 4.03
CA ILE A 267 27.49 -13.30 4.15
C ILE A 267 26.09 -12.80 3.73
N LYS A 268 25.60 -13.21 2.56
CA LYS A 268 24.29 -12.79 2.05
C LYS A 268 23.14 -13.24 2.96
N ALA A 269 23.24 -14.43 3.54
CA ALA A 269 22.26 -14.94 4.50
C ALA A 269 22.28 -14.13 5.82
N ILE A 270 23.47 -13.80 6.34
CA ILE A 270 23.62 -12.98 7.55
C ILE A 270 23.04 -11.58 7.34
N GLU A 271 23.40 -10.91 6.24
CA GLU A 271 22.84 -9.61 5.85
C GLU A 271 21.31 -9.65 5.78
N LEU A 272 20.75 -10.65 5.11
CA LEU A 272 19.30 -10.78 4.93
C LEU A 272 18.56 -11.08 6.25
N ILE A 273 19.13 -11.92 7.12
CA ILE A 273 18.57 -12.19 8.45
C ILE A 273 18.63 -10.93 9.32
N TYR A 274 19.73 -10.17 9.27
CA TYR A 274 19.85 -8.91 10.00
C TYR A 274 18.86 -7.85 9.50
N GLY A 275 18.74 -7.67 8.18
CA GLY A 275 17.71 -6.79 7.61
C GLY A 275 16.30 -7.17 8.06
N ASN A 276 15.98 -8.47 8.06
CA ASN A 276 14.70 -8.97 8.57
C ASN A 276 14.48 -8.69 10.06
N LEU A 277 15.54 -8.78 10.86
CA LEU A 277 15.50 -8.43 12.27
C LEU A 277 15.15 -6.95 12.46
N VAL A 278 15.78 -6.05 11.68
CA VAL A 278 15.50 -4.60 11.71
C VAL A 278 14.03 -4.33 11.36
N VAL A 279 13.51 -4.95 10.31
CA VAL A 279 12.09 -4.87 9.91
C VAL A 279 11.18 -5.29 11.07
N CYS A 280 11.43 -6.45 11.68
CA CYS A 280 10.60 -6.95 12.78
C CYS A 280 10.62 -6.04 14.02
N VAL A 281 11.78 -5.44 14.34
CA VAL A 281 11.88 -4.46 15.45
C VAL A 281 11.05 -3.22 15.15
N LYS A 282 11.13 -2.70 13.92
CA LYS A 282 10.39 -1.50 13.48
C LYS A 282 8.88 -1.73 13.46
N GLN A 283 8.44 -2.93 13.07
CA GLN A 283 7.04 -3.33 13.08
C GLN A 283 6.51 -3.74 14.47
N GLY A 284 7.36 -3.83 15.49
CA GLY A 284 6.97 -4.28 16.83
C GLY A 284 6.60 -5.77 16.91
N ARG A 285 7.11 -6.60 15.98
CA ARG A 285 6.86 -8.04 15.92
C ARG A 285 7.81 -8.81 16.83
N TYR A 286 7.73 -8.57 18.14
CA TYR A 286 8.74 -9.02 19.09
C TYR A 286 8.87 -10.55 19.23
N ALA A 287 7.80 -11.31 18.94
CA ALA A 287 7.91 -12.76 18.80
C ALA A 287 8.85 -13.14 17.64
N ASP A 288 8.80 -12.45 16.50
CA ASP A 288 9.71 -12.67 15.38
C ASP A 288 11.13 -12.18 15.70
N VAL A 289 11.28 -11.04 16.39
CA VAL A 289 12.57 -10.47 16.80
C VAL A 289 13.41 -11.51 17.55
N ILE A 290 12.84 -12.20 18.55
CA ILE A 290 13.57 -13.23 19.30
C ILE A 290 14.00 -14.40 18.42
N GLY A 291 13.18 -14.81 17.46
CA GLY A 291 13.55 -15.84 16.49
C GLY A 291 14.69 -15.42 15.60
N ARG A 292 14.63 -14.18 15.08
CA ARG A 292 15.63 -13.64 14.16
C ARG A 292 16.97 -13.41 14.84
N ILE A 293 17.02 -12.90 16.08
CA ILE A 293 18.26 -12.82 16.87
C ILE A 293 18.86 -14.23 17.04
N TYR A 294 18.05 -15.23 17.39
CA TYR A 294 18.53 -16.62 17.55
C TYR A 294 19.13 -17.18 16.25
N ARG A 295 18.47 -16.96 15.11
CA ARG A 295 18.94 -17.44 13.80
C ARG A 295 20.18 -16.69 13.32
N LEU A 296 20.23 -15.37 13.54
CA LEU A 296 21.37 -14.54 13.19
C LEU A 296 22.62 -14.99 13.94
N GLU A 297 22.49 -15.18 15.24
CA GLU A 297 23.59 -15.65 16.08
C GLU A 297 24.10 -17.02 15.62
N GLU A 298 23.21 -17.97 15.32
CA GLU A 298 23.59 -19.29 14.80
C GLU A 298 24.33 -19.19 13.45
N ALA A 299 23.87 -18.33 12.54
CA ALA A 299 24.51 -18.11 11.25
C ALA A 299 25.90 -17.48 11.39
N ILE A 300 26.06 -16.48 12.27
CA ILE A 300 27.35 -15.86 12.60
C ILE A 300 28.32 -16.92 13.11
N TRP A 301 27.89 -17.76 14.06
CA TRP A 301 28.78 -18.77 14.62
C TRP A 301 29.20 -19.85 13.62
N GLN A 302 28.29 -20.27 12.75
CA GLN A 302 28.61 -21.20 11.66
C GLN A 302 29.61 -20.60 10.67
N TYR A 303 29.46 -19.30 10.35
CA TYR A 303 30.36 -18.62 9.43
C TYR A 303 31.76 -18.40 10.05
N LEU A 304 31.85 -18.03 11.32
CA LEU A 304 33.13 -17.93 12.04
C LEU A 304 33.85 -19.28 12.11
N PHE A 305 33.13 -20.38 12.31
CA PHE A 305 33.74 -21.71 12.25
C PHE A 305 34.28 -22.04 10.85
N TYR A 306 33.54 -21.69 9.79
CA TYR A 306 34.04 -21.81 8.43
C TYR A 306 35.32 -20.98 8.20
N LYS A 307 35.36 -19.71 8.65
CA LYS A 307 36.56 -18.85 8.55
C LYS A 307 37.74 -19.51 9.27
N LYS A 308 37.53 -20.01 10.49
CA LYS A 308 38.59 -20.70 11.26
C LYS A 308 39.13 -21.93 10.53
N LEU A 309 38.26 -22.78 10.01
CA LEU A 309 38.70 -23.94 9.24
C LEU A 309 39.48 -23.53 7.98
N LYS A 310 39.13 -22.41 7.35
CA LYS A 310 39.85 -21.87 6.19
C LYS A 310 41.22 -21.31 6.58
N GLU A 311 41.31 -20.59 7.70
CA GLU A 311 42.58 -20.10 8.26
C GLU A 311 43.55 -21.22 8.64
N ASP A 312 43.01 -22.35 9.10
CA ASP A 312 43.78 -23.55 9.46
C ASP A 312 44.08 -24.46 8.25
N ASP A 313 43.83 -24.00 7.01
CA ASP A 313 43.98 -24.77 5.76
C ASP A 313 43.17 -26.09 5.71
N LEU A 314 42.09 -26.18 6.50
CA LEU A 314 41.18 -27.33 6.58
C LEU A 314 40.00 -27.22 5.61
N ILE A 315 39.88 -26.13 4.86
CA ILE A 315 38.92 -25.97 3.77
C ILE A 315 39.67 -25.56 2.49
N ASN A 316 39.38 -26.25 1.38
CA ASN A 316 39.95 -25.90 0.08
C ASN A 316 39.04 -24.95 -0.74
N ASP A 317 39.52 -24.52 -1.92
CA ASP A 317 38.80 -23.59 -2.81
C ASP A 317 37.43 -24.09 -3.31
N SER A 318 37.16 -25.40 -3.19
CA SER A 318 35.87 -26.02 -3.52
C SER A 318 34.95 -26.18 -2.29
N ASP A 319 35.27 -25.48 -1.20
CA ASP A 319 34.62 -25.54 0.11
C ASP A 319 34.60 -26.95 0.72
N LYS A 320 35.50 -27.85 0.30
CA LYS A 320 35.59 -29.19 0.88
C LYS A 320 36.42 -29.14 2.15
N VAL A 321 35.98 -29.87 3.16
CA VAL A 321 36.63 -29.95 4.47
C VAL A 321 37.63 -31.12 4.50
N TRP A 322 38.81 -30.87 5.06
CA TRP A 322 39.84 -31.86 5.31
C TRP A 322 39.42 -32.78 6.46
N ARG A 323 39.63 -34.09 6.27
CA ARG A 323 39.35 -35.10 7.29
C ARG A 323 40.30 -36.27 7.16
N VAL A 324 40.51 -36.97 8.26
CA VAL A 324 41.16 -38.28 8.29
C VAL A 324 40.09 -39.35 8.04
N ASP A 325 40.32 -40.25 7.08
CA ASP A 325 39.42 -41.39 6.86
C ASP A 325 39.65 -42.52 7.86
N SER A 326 38.83 -43.58 7.79
CA SER A 326 38.97 -44.74 8.69
C SER A 326 40.29 -45.51 8.51
N LYS A 327 41.08 -45.21 7.49
CA LYS A 327 42.40 -45.78 7.23
C LYS A 327 43.54 -44.85 7.69
N GLY A 328 43.22 -43.73 8.34
CA GLY A 328 44.20 -42.74 8.76
C GLY A 328 44.68 -41.82 7.63
N LYS A 329 44.05 -41.86 6.45
CA LYS A 329 44.47 -41.04 5.30
C LYS A 329 43.71 -39.71 5.28
N GLY A 330 44.44 -38.60 5.32
CA GLY A 330 43.90 -37.25 5.15
C GLY A 330 43.40 -37.01 3.73
N LYS A 331 42.19 -36.47 3.58
CA LYS A 331 41.64 -36.01 2.30
C LYS A 331 40.58 -34.92 2.47
N PHE A 332 40.44 -34.08 1.44
CA PHE A 332 39.29 -33.22 1.25
C PHE A 332 38.15 -34.02 0.61
N ASP A 333 37.04 -34.19 1.32
CA ASP A 333 36.01 -35.16 0.92
C ASP A 333 34.65 -34.50 0.63
N ARG A 334 34.09 -33.77 1.60
CA ARG A 334 32.73 -33.24 1.57
C ARG A 334 32.74 -31.72 1.69
N LYS A 335 31.78 -31.07 1.01
CA LYS A 335 31.52 -29.65 1.18
C LYS A 335 31.18 -29.33 2.65
N PHE A 336 31.57 -28.14 3.10
CA PHE A 336 31.38 -27.68 4.47
C PHE A 336 29.94 -27.87 4.97
N GLU A 337 28.92 -27.50 4.20
CA GLU A 337 27.52 -27.56 4.62
C GLU A 337 27.08 -29.00 4.91
N LYS A 338 27.54 -29.95 4.08
CA LYS A 338 27.27 -31.37 4.29
C LYS A 338 27.99 -31.89 5.52
N THR A 339 29.25 -31.50 5.72
CA THR A 339 30.01 -31.85 6.92
C THR A 339 29.37 -31.28 8.18
N ASP A 340 28.89 -30.05 8.14
CA ASP A 340 28.29 -29.34 9.27
C ASP A 340 26.95 -29.96 9.71
N SER A 341 26.14 -30.37 8.74
CA SER A 341 24.85 -31.04 8.94
C SER A 341 24.97 -32.50 9.42
N ASP A 342 26.09 -33.17 9.14
CA ASP A 342 26.32 -34.57 9.49
C ASP A 342 27.16 -34.65 10.77
N ARG A 343 26.51 -34.95 11.90
CA ARG A 343 27.16 -35.05 13.21
C ARG A 343 28.40 -35.94 13.19
N SER A 344 28.35 -37.09 12.50
CA SER A 344 29.48 -38.02 12.48
C SER A 344 30.69 -37.44 11.74
N CYS A 345 30.45 -36.73 10.65
CA CYS A 345 31.51 -36.06 9.90
C CYS A 345 32.08 -34.88 10.68
N LYS A 346 31.21 -34.07 11.31
CA LYS A 346 31.63 -32.95 12.14
C LYS A 346 32.45 -33.39 13.35
N ASP A 347 31.99 -34.38 14.10
CA ASP A 347 32.72 -34.92 15.25
C ASP A 347 34.11 -35.43 14.83
N SER A 348 34.20 -36.10 13.67
CA SER A 348 35.49 -36.56 13.13
C SER A 348 36.44 -35.40 12.78
N VAL A 349 35.93 -34.29 12.22
CA VAL A 349 36.74 -33.10 11.94
C VAL A 349 37.20 -32.45 13.24
N LEU A 350 36.32 -32.31 14.23
CA LEU A 350 36.65 -31.69 15.52
C LEU A 350 37.67 -32.52 16.31
N GLU A 351 37.50 -33.83 16.41
CA GLU A 351 38.44 -34.72 17.10
C GLU A 351 39.81 -34.75 16.42
N SER A 352 39.85 -34.84 15.08
CA SER A 352 41.11 -35.00 14.36
C SER A 352 41.96 -33.74 14.33
N ASN A 353 41.32 -32.57 14.31
CA ASN A 353 42.01 -31.29 14.12
C ASN A 353 42.13 -30.46 15.40
N TYR A 354 41.29 -30.71 16.40
CA TYR A 354 41.27 -29.99 17.68
C TYR A 354 41.20 -30.94 18.90
N PRO A 355 42.07 -31.97 18.99
CA PRO A 355 42.00 -33.01 20.01
C PRO A 355 42.15 -32.50 21.46
N GLU A 356 42.77 -31.36 21.68
CA GLU A 356 42.90 -30.70 22.97
C GLU A 356 41.59 -30.07 23.45
N HIS A 357 40.66 -29.79 22.53
CA HIS A 357 39.36 -29.17 22.81
C HIS A 357 38.23 -30.20 22.90
N PHE A 358 38.43 -31.41 22.36
CA PHE A 358 37.39 -32.43 22.23
C PHE A 358 37.88 -33.81 22.65
N ALA A 359 37.05 -34.52 23.42
CA ALA A 359 37.32 -35.90 23.81
C ALA A 359 36.05 -36.73 23.82
N TYR A 360 36.14 -37.98 23.39
CA TYR A 360 35.03 -38.92 23.52
C TYR A 360 34.84 -39.35 24.97
N GLN A 361 33.60 -39.28 25.45
CA GLN A 361 33.20 -39.76 26.77
C GLN A 361 32.01 -40.72 26.62
N ASP A 362 31.89 -41.66 27.56
CA ASP A 362 30.71 -42.51 27.65
C ASP A 362 29.63 -41.79 28.47
N ILE A 363 28.51 -41.47 27.84
CA ILE A 363 27.35 -40.85 28.47
C ILE A 363 26.15 -41.76 28.28
N ASN A 364 25.71 -42.37 29.37
CA ASN A 364 24.58 -43.31 29.39
C ASN A 364 24.74 -44.48 28.40
N GLY A 365 25.95 -45.05 28.30
CA GLY A 365 26.26 -46.19 27.43
C GLY A 365 26.44 -45.80 25.96
N ARG A 366 26.62 -44.51 25.66
CA ARG A 366 26.84 -44.00 24.30
C ARG A 366 28.11 -43.16 24.28
N LYS A 367 29.05 -43.54 23.42
CA LYS A 367 30.25 -42.75 23.14
C LYS A 367 29.86 -41.46 22.41
N GLN A 368 30.09 -40.31 23.03
CA GLN A 368 29.77 -38.99 22.48
C GLN A 368 30.99 -38.09 22.56
N LEU A 369 31.21 -37.27 21.52
CA LEU A 369 32.26 -36.26 21.55
C LEU A 369 31.81 -35.11 22.45
N MET A 370 32.67 -34.76 23.41
CA MET A 370 32.42 -33.76 24.43
C MET A 370 33.49 -32.68 24.39
N PHE A 371 33.12 -31.48 24.82
CA PHE A 371 34.10 -30.43 25.08
C PHE A 371 34.98 -30.80 26.29
N THR A 372 36.29 -30.58 26.19
CA THR A 372 37.23 -30.80 27.32
C THR A 372 37.15 -29.67 28.35
N LYS A 373 36.98 -28.41 27.89
CA LYS A 373 36.90 -27.22 28.73
C LYS A 373 35.53 -27.03 29.43
N PHE A 374 34.47 -27.71 28.97
CA PHE A 374 33.10 -27.48 29.46
C PHE A 374 32.43 -28.80 29.88
N GLU A 375 32.15 -28.95 31.17
CA GLU A 375 31.59 -30.18 31.72
C GLU A 375 30.18 -30.47 31.17
N LYS A 376 29.91 -31.72 30.79
CA LYS A 376 28.58 -32.23 30.35
C LYS A 376 28.00 -31.56 29.09
N LEU A 377 28.81 -30.87 28.29
CA LEU A 377 28.38 -30.28 27.02
C LEU A 377 28.79 -31.15 25.82
N SER A 378 27.78 -31.76 25.18
CA SER A 378 27.98 -32.57 23.97
C SER A 378 28.10 -31.71 22.72
N THR A 379 28.78 -32.23 21.68
CA THR A 379 28.85 -31.60 20.34
C THR A 379 27.56 -31.73 19.51
N GLY A 380 26.40 -31.82 20.17
CA GLY A 380 25.10 -31.88 19.50
C GLY A 380 24.87 -30.69 18.56
N ILE A 381 24.15 -30.89 17.46
CA ILE A 381 23.96 -29.86 16.43
C ILE A 381 23.16 -28.67 17.00
N GLY A 382 23.56 -27.46 16.60
CA GLY A 382 22.80 -26.22 16.79
C GLY A 382 23.60 -25.14 17.49
N LYS A 383 22.92 -24.02 17.80
CA LYS A 383 23.48 -22.83 18.46
C LYS A 383 24.47 -23.10 19.61
N SER A 384 24.14 -24.04 20.51
CA SER A 384 24.98 -24.30 21.71
C SER A 384 26.35 -24.83 21.35
N LEU A 385 26.42 -25.73 20.36
CA LEU A 385 27.70 -26.26 19.89
C LEU A 385 28.57 -25.13 19.38
N TYR A 386 28.07 -24.28 18.49
CA TYR A 386 28.95 -23.27 17.89
C TYR A 386 29.37 -22.20 18.88
N TYR A 387 28.52 -21.79 19.82
CA TYR A 387 28.93 -20.87 20.88
C TYR A 387 30.10 -21.43 21.70
N PHE A 388 30.00 -22.68 22.17
CA PHE A 388 31.08 -23.30 22.95
C PHE A 388 32.29 -23.68 22.10
N LEU A 389 32.11 -23.98 20.82
CA LEU A 389 33.19 -24.19 19.86
C LEU A 389 34.03 -22.92 19.71
N ASN A 390 33.39 -21.80 19.37
CA ASN A 390 34.06 -20.51 19.24
C ASN A 390 34.73 -20.10 20.55
N LYS A 391 34.07 -20.30 21.71
CA LYS A 391 34.67 -20.04 23.02
C LYS A 391 35.84 -20.96 23.36
N SER A 392 35.78 -22.25 23.01
CA SER A 392 36.85 -23.21 23.29
C SER A 392 38.11 -22.89 22.47
N LEU A 393 37.90 -22.56 21.19
CA LEU A 393 38.92 -22.23 20.20
C LEU A 393 39.33 -20.75 20.22
N GLU A 394 38.72 -19.94 21.09
CA GLU A 394 38.99 -18.50 21.22
C GLU A 394 38.80 -17.73 19.89
N ILE A 395 37.82 -18.19 19.08
CA ILE A 395 37.46 -17.55 17.80
C ILE A 395 36.67 -16.28 18.10
N ASN A 396 37.25 -15.13 17.73
CA ASN A 396 36.67 -13.81 17.87
C ASN A 396 36.04 -13.55 19.26
N SER A 397 36.89 -13.15 20.22
CA SER A 397 36.48 -12.87 21.60
C SER A 397 35.42 -11.77 21.69
N THR A 398 35.46 -10.76 20.82
CA THR A 398 34.48 -9.66 20.79
C THR A 398 33.07 -10.19 20.56
N VAL A 399 32.90 -11.06 19.57
CA VAL A 399 31.60 -11.68 19.26
C VAL A 399 31.15 -12.59 20.41
N CYS A 400 32.09 -13.33 21.02
CA CYS A 400 31.81 -14.17 22.19
C CYS A 400 31.31 -13.37 23.40
N ASP A 401 31.95 -12.23 23.69
CA ASP A 401 31.61 -11.35 24.80
C ASP A 401 30.26 -10.64 24.57
N PHE A 402 29.97 -10.23 23.33
CA PHE A 402 28.67 -9.65 22.98
C PHE A 402 27.52 -10.62 23.26
N TYR A 403 27.63 -11.86 22.79
CA TYR A 403 26.61 -12.89 22.96
C TYR A 403 26.63 -13.58 24.34
N SER A 404 27.64 -13.33 25.18
CA SER A 404 27.70 -13.96 26.50
C SER A 404 26.50 -13.58 27.36
N ASN A 405 26.02 -12.34 27.24
CA ASN A 405 24.86 -11.83 27.97
C ASN A 405 23.55 -12.49 27.51
N LEU A 406 23.44 -12.81 26.21
CA LEU A 406 22.28 -13.52 25.66
C LEU A 406 22.26 -14.98 26.09
N ASN A 407 23.43 -15.58 26.30
CA ASN A 407 23.56 -17.01 26.56
C ASN A 407 23.80 -17.39 28.02
N ASN A 408 24.21 -16.45 28.90
CA ASN A 408 24.45 -16.63 30.35
C ASN A 408 25.06 -17.99 30.73
N GLY A 409 26.17 -18.36 30.07
CA GLY A 409 26.88 -19.62 30.36
C GLY A 409 26.14 -20.90 29.94
N TYR A 410 25.01 -20.78 29.24
CA TYR A 410 24.18 -21.87 28.73
C TYR A 410 23.56 -22.80 29.78
N ASP A 411 23.61 -22.40 31.05
CA ASP A 411 22.75 -23.00 32.07
C ASP A 411 21.30 -22.81 31.62
N LYS A 412 20.60 -23.93 31.44
CA LYS A 412 19.21 -23.93 30.94
C LYS A 412 18.29 -23.12 31.84
N ASP A 413 18.60 -23.02 33.12
CA ASP A 413 17.80 -22.26 34.07
C ASP A 413 18.10 -20.76 34.04
N LEU A 414 19.27 -20.35 33.51
CA LEU A 414 19.75 -18.96 33.46
C LEU A 414 19.77 -18.34 32.05
N ASN A 415 19.61 -19.15 31.00
CA ASN A 415 19.52 -18.67 29.62
C ASN A 415 18.12 -18.05 29.35
N HIS A 416 17.93 -16.83 29.84
CA HIS A 416 16.66 -16.10 29.74
C HIS A 416 16.19 -15.93 28.30
N PHE A 417 17.11 -15.73 27.35
CA PHE A 417 16.79 -15.59 25.93
C PHE A 417 16.27 -16.90 25.33
N GLY A 418 17.00 -18.00 25.52
CA GLY A 418 16.58 -19.33 25.08
C GLY A 418 15.24 -19.73 25.71
N ASN A 419 15.04 -19.41 26.99
CA ASN A 419 13.79 -19.69 27.70
C ASN A 419 12.62 -18.86 27.18
N LEU A 420 12.82 -17.58 26.88
CA LEU A 420 11.79 -16.73 26.28
C LEU A 420 11.39 -17.28 24.91
N ARG A 421 12.36 -17.66 24.07
CA ARG A 421 12.11 -18.24 22.74
C ARG A 421 11.34 -19.54 22.84
N ASN A 422 11.80 -20.47 23.69
CA ASN A 422 11.20 -21.79 23.83
C ASN A 422 9.77 -21.73 24.36
N LYS A 423 9.45 -20.77 25.24
CA LYS A 423 8.09 -20.55 25.76
C LYS A 423 7.19 -19.81 24.76
N SER A 424 7.74 -19.15 23.74
CA SER A 424 7.00 -18.43 22.71
C SER A 424 6.51 -19.35 21.58
N LEU A 425 5.69 -18.78 20.68
CA LEU A 425 5.19 -19.46 19.47
C LEU A 425 6.31 -19.88 18.50
N LEU A 426 7.49 -19.24 18.56
CA LEU A 426 8.65 -19.62 17.74
C LEU A 426 9.46 -20.81 18.29
N GLY A 427 9.10 -21.28 19.47
CA GLY A 427 9.71 -22.43 20.13
C GLY A 427 8.71 -23.58 20.22
N HIS A 428 8.35 -23.92 21.46
CA HIS A 428 7.43 -25.02 21.76
C HIS A 428 6.25 -24.56 22.63
N GLY A 429 6.07 -23.25 22.83
CA GLY A 429 5.03 -22.69 23.68
C GLY A 429 4.13 -21.71 22.94
N PHE A 430 3.33 -20.97 23.70
CA PHE A 430 2.36 -19.98 23.18
C PHE A 430 2.42 -18.66 23.95
N LYS A 431 3.50 -18.42 24.71
CA LYS A 431 3.67 -17.17 25.47
C LYS A 431 3.90 -16.02 24.48
N GLY A 432 3.14 -14.94 24.62
CA GLY A 432 3.43 -13.68 23.94
C GLY A 432 4.80 -13.12 24.36
N VAL A 433 5.41 -12.35 23.46
CA VAL A 433 6.69 -11.66 23.68
C VAL A 433 6.48 -10.19 23.44
N SER A 434 6.82 -9.35 24.41
CA SER A 434 6.74 -7.90 24.31
C SER A 434 8.12 -7.26 24.16
N LYS A 435 8.16 -5.96 23.89
CA LYS A 435 9.40 -5.17 23.86
C LYS A 435 10.15 -5.26 25.18
N GLU A 436 9.43 -5.13 26.30
CA GLU A 436 9.98 -5.13 27.65
C GLU A 436 10.61 -6.49 27.99
N ASP A 437 10.04 -7.57 27.48
CA ASP A 437 10.61 -8.92 27.66
C ASP A 437 11.98 -9.06 26.95
N ILE A 438 12.16 -8.42 25.79
CA ILE A 438 13.46 -8.38 25.08
C ILE A 438 14.42 -7.42 25.79
N GLU A 439 13.97 -6.23 26.16
CA GLU A 439 14.81 -5.21 26.82
C GLU A 439 15.31 -5.65 28.20
N LYS A 440 14.57 -6.49 28.94
CA LYS A 440 15.09 -7.13 30.16
C LYS A 440 16.35 -7.98 29.91
N ILE A 441 16.52 -8.50 28.69
CA ILE A 441 17.63 -9.36 28.31
C ILE A 441 18.74 -8.53 27.63
N THR A 442 18.36 -7.62 26.73
CA THR A 442 19.30 -6.85 25.91
C THR A 442 19.61 -5.46 26.49
N GLY A 443 19.00 -5.07 27.61
CA GLY A 443 19.03 -3.73 28.16
C GLY A 443 18.13 -2.77 27.37
N ASN A 444 18.68 -2.17 26.31
CA ASN A 444 17.94 -1.27 25.43
C ASN A 444 17.99 -1.80 24.00
N ILE A 445 16.83 -2.00 23.37
CA ILE A 445 16.78 -2.67 22.06
C ILE A 445 17.50 -1.86 20.97
N SER A 446 17.43 -0.53 21.00
CA SER A 446 18.10 0.32 20.01
C SER A 446 19.63 0.23 20.13
N SER A 447 20.15 0.33 21.35
CA SER A 447 21.59 0.15 21.62
C SER A 447 22.07 -1.25 21.22
N PHE A 448 21.27 -2.28 21.56
CA PHE A 448 21.55 -3.65 21.17
C PHE A 448 21.61 -3.82 19.65
N MET A 449 20.67 -3.23 18.90
CA MET A 449 20.67 -3.31 17.43
C MET A 449 21.88 -2.64 16.78
N GLN A 450 22.38 -1.53 17.35
CA GLN A 450 23.61 -0.87 16.90
C GLN A 450 24.85 -1.73 17.16
N GLN A 451 24.94 -2.31 18.36
CA GLN A 451 26.04 -3.23 18.69
C GLN A 451 25.98 -4.49 17.82
N GLN A 452 24.78 -5.04 17.61
CA GLN A 452 24.56 -6.18 16.74
C GLN A 452 24.96 -5.89 15.29
N GLN A 453 24.74 -4.66 14.79
CA GLN A 453 25.22 -4.23 13.47
C GLN A 453 26.74 -4.30 13.40
N ALA A 454 27.42 -3.65 14.36
CA ALA A 454 28.88 -3.63 14.41
C ALA A 454 29.48 -5.04 14.48
N ILE A 455 28.83 -5.95 15.23
CA ILE A 455 29.21 -7.37 15.27
C ILE A 455 29.04 -8.04 13.91
N VAL A 456 27.95 -7.77 13.19
CA VAL A 456 27.78 -8.33 11.84
C VAL A 456 28.86 -7.79 10.89
N GLU A 457 29.11 -6.49 10.92
CA GLU A 457 30.12 -5.81 10.08
C GLU A 457 31.53 -6.37 10.34
N GLU A 458 31.88 -6.58 11.61
CA GLU A 458 33.13 -7.24 12.01
C GLU A 458 33.22 -8.67 11.48
N VAL A 459 32.13 -9.44 11.58
CA VAL A 459 32.11 -10.85 11.17
C VAL A 459 32.26 -11.00 9.65
N ILE A 460 31.57 -10.17 8.87
CA ILE A 460 31.57 -10.21 7.40
C ILE A 460 32.75 -9.47 6.77
N ASP A 461 33.58 -8.80 7.58
CA ASP A 461 34.70 -7.95 7.15
C ASP A 461 34.26 -6.82 6.19
N GLY A 462 33.13 -6.16 6.47
CA GLY A 462 32.59 -5.11 5.61
C GLY A 462 31.29 -4.49 6.11
N ASP A 463 30.79 -3.49 5.39
CA ASP A 463 29.54 -2.81 5.74
C ASP A 463 28.32 -3.70 5.48
N VAL A 464 27.37 -3.71 6.42
CA VAL A 464 26.12 -4.44 6.25
C VAL A 464 25.25 -3.77 5.19
N VAL A 465 24.86 -4.53 4.17
CA VAL A 465 23.90 -4.07 3.18
C VAL A 465 22.49 -4.06 3.78
N MET A 466 21.94 -2.86 3.95
CA MET A 466 20.56 -2.65 4.42
C MET A 466 19.55 -2.82 3.27
N ILE A 467 19.32 -4.08 2.87
CA ILE A 467 18.51 -4.46 1.69
C ILE A 467 17.15 -3.74 1.67
N PHE A 468 16.42 -3.76 2.78
CA PHE A 468 15.08 -3.16 2.86
C PHE A 468 15.08 -1.63 2.83
N ASP A 469 16.14 -0.98 3.33
CA ASP A 469 16.28 0.48 3.25
C ASP A 469 16.56 0.92 1.81
N ASN A 470 17.40 0.16 1.10
CA ASN A 470 17.62 0.38 -0.33
C ASN A 470 16.33 0.21 -1.14
N MET A 471 15.54 -0.83 -0.84
CA MET A 471 14.23 -1.01 -1.47
C MET A 471 13.26 0.12 -1.17
N ASN A 472 13.21 0.60 0.07
CA ASN A 472 12.40 1.75 0.42
C ASN A 472 12.81 3.00 -0.38
N ALA A 473 14.12 3.24 -0.52
CA ALA A 473 14.64 4.36 -1.31
C ALA A 473 14.27 4.24 -2.80
N GLU A 474 14.36 3.05 -3.38
CA GLU A 474 13.95 2.77 -4.77
C GLU A 474 12.44 3.00 -4.96
N ILE A 475 11.60 2.45 -4.08
CA ILE A 475 10.15 2.64 -4.14
C ILE A 475 9.80 4.12 -4.00
N TYR A 476 10.43 4.82 -3.05
CA TYR A 476 10.19 6.24 -2.83
C TYR A 476 10.58 7.09 -4.03
N ALA A 477 11.68 6.74 -4.73
CA ALA A 477 12.09 7.42 -5.95
C ALA A 477 11.06 7.24 -7.09
N LEU A 478 10.36 6.10 -7.15
CA LEU A 478 9.33 5.82 -8.15
C LEU A 478 8.00 6.58 -7.91
N LEU A 479 7.82 7.18 -6.72
CA LEU A 479 6.62 7.97 -6.38
C LEU A 479 6.76 9.45 -6.76
N LYS A 480 7.99 9.91 -7.04
CA LYS A 480 8.29 11.28 -7.48
C LYS A 480 8.21 11.38 -9.00
#